data_AF-A0A924REY5-F1
#
_entry.id   AF-A0A924REY5-F1
#
_cell.length_a   1.000
_cell.length_b   1.000
_cell.length_c   1.000
_cell.angle_alpha   90.00
_cell.angle_beta   90.00
_cell.angle_gamma   90.00
#
_symmetry.space_group_name_H-M   'P 1'
#
loop_
_entity.id
_entity.type
_entity.pdbx_description
1 polymer ?
#
loop_
_entity_poly.entity_id
_entity_poly.type
_entity_poly.pdbx_seq_one_letter_code
_entity_poly.pdbx_strand_id
1 'polypeptide(L)' 'GKPEPLRGALAGWLSRRLTHEHRVVYRPSDDGLLIAQCRYHY' A
#
# COMPACT_ATOMS: atom_id res chain seq x y z
N GLY A 1 6.55 -3.88 -9.14
CA GLY A 1 6.56 -5.17 -8.45
C GLY A 1 5.15 -5.58 -8.05
N LYS A 2 4.92 -6.88 -7.85
CA LYS A 2 3.66 -7.44 -7.35
C LYS A 2 3.31 -6.80 -5.98
N PRO A 3 2.06 -6.40 -5.72
CA PRO A 3 1.67 -5.87 -4.42
C PRO A 3 1.87 -6.91 -3.31
N GLU A 4 2.43 -6.48 -2.18
CA GLU A 4 2.70 -7.31 -1.00
C GLU A 4 1.56 -7.12 0.01
N PRO A 5 0.80 -8.17 0.37
CA PRO A 5 -0.25 -8.06 1.38
C PRO A 5 0.34 -7.80 2.77
N LEU A 6 -0.23 -6.81 3.46
CA LEU A 6 0.15 -6.46 4.83
C LEU A 6 -0.60 -7.32 5.86
N ARG A 7 -0.07 -7.36 7.09
CA ARG A 7 -0.58 -8.16 8.21
C ARG A 7 -0.90 -7.28 9.41
N GLY A 8 -1.54 -7.85 10.44
CA GLY A 8 -1.88 -7.14 11.68
C GLY A 8 -2.97 -6.09 11.48
N ALA A 9 -2.78 -4.89 12.03
CA ALA A 9 -3.72 -3.78 11.89
C ALA A 9 -3.96 -3.33 10.43
N LEU A 10 -3.04 -3.68 9.51
CA LEU A 10 -3.16 -3.40 8.08
C LEU A 10 -3.51 -4.66 7.27
N ALA A 11 -4.06 -5.71 7.89
CA ALA A 11 -4.58 -6.85 7.16
C ALA A 11 -5.62 -6.40 6.11
N GLY A 12 -5.49 -6.91 4.88
CA GLY A 12 -6.32 -6.49 3.74
C GLY A 12 -5.82 -5.26 2.99
N TRP A 13 -4.76 -4.61 3.46
CA TRP A 13 -4.03 -3.58 2.70
C TRP A 13 -2.89 -4.20 1.90
N LEU A 14 -2.53 -3.54 0.81
CA LEU A 14 -1.46 -3.91 -0.10
C LEU A 14 -0.37 -2.83 -0.09
N SER A 15 0.88 -3.25 -0.05
CA SER A 15 2.03 -2.37 -0.27
C SER A 15 2.57 -2.55 -1.69
N ARG A 16 2.81 -1.46 -2.40
CA ARG A 16 3.52 -1.47 -3.69
C ARG A 16 4.67 -0.48 -3.64
N ARG A 17 5.84 -0.90 -4.11
CA ARG A 17 6.99 -0.01 -4.33
C ARG A 17 6.76 0.84 -5.58
N LEU A 18 6.86 2.16 -5.42
CA LEU A 18 6.87 3.14 -6.50
C LEU A 18 8.31 3.42 -6.95
N THR A 19 9.21 3.60 -5.98
CA THR A 19 10.66 3.70 -6.18
C THR A 19 11.36 2.74 -5.21
N HIS A 20 12.70 2.78 -5.14
CA HIS A 20 13.44 2.04 -4.11
C HIS A 20 13.08 2.50 -2.69
N GLU A 21 12.76 3.80 -2.52
CA GLU A 21 12.48 4.45 -1.22
C GLU A 21 10.99 4.61 -0.93
N HIS A 22 10.14 4.69 -1.96
CA HIS A 22 8.73 5.01 -1.80
C HIS A 22 7.84 3.77 -1.91
N ARG A 23 6.98 3.62 -0.91
CA ARG A 23 5.87 2.66 -0.94
C ARG A 23 4.55 3.39 -0.84
N VAL A 24 3.58 2.88 -1.58
CA VAL A 24 2.17 3.20 -1.40
C VAL A 24 1.52 2.04 -0.66
N VAL A 25 0.72 2.36 0.35
CA VAL A 25 -0.16 1.42 1.04
C VAL A 25 -1.59 1.75 0.64
N TYR A 26 -2.25 0.80 0.00
CA TYR A 26 -3.59 0.98 -0.56
C TYR A 26 -4.45 -0.27 -0.43
N ARG A 27 -5.75 -0.12 -0.61
CA ARG A 27 -6.70 -1.23 -0.67
C ARG A 27 -7.75 -0.95 -1.75
N PRO A 28 -8.05 -1.91 -2.66
CA PRO A 28 -9.19 -1.80 -3.56
C PRO A 28 -10.50 -1.72 -2.79
N SER A 29 -11.42 -0.87 -3.23
CA SER A 29 -12.81 -0.81 -2.79
C SER A 29 -13.73 -0.85 -4.01
N ASP A 30 -15.02 -1.06 -3.78
CA ASP A 30 -15.99 -1.19 -4.88
C ASP A 30 -16.02 0.05 -5.80
N ASP A 31 -15.87 1.24 -5.20
CA ASP A 31 -15.90 2.52 -5.92
C ASP A 31 -14.51 3.09 -6.25
N GLY A 32 -13.42 2.34 -6.01
CA GLY A 32 -12.07 2.83 -6.33
C GLY A 32 -10.94 2.30 -5.44
N LEU A 33 -10.09 3.22 -4.98
CA LEU A 33 -8.88 2.89 -4.24
C LEU A 33 -8.77 3.73 -2.96
N LEU A 34 -8.66 3.05 -1.82
CA LEU A 34 -8.35 3.70 -0.56
C LEU A 34 -6.83 3.78 -0.41
N ILE A 35 -6.30 4.96 -0.10
CA ILE A 35 -4.87 5.19 0.14
C ILE A 35 -4.68 5.49 1.64
N ALA A 36 -3.97 4.60 2.33
CA ALA A 36 -3.61 4.82 3.73
C ALA A 36 -2.31 5.61 3.86
N GLN A 37 -1.36 5.39 2.93
CA GLN A 37 -0.06 6.06 2.97
C GLN A 37 0.53 6.19 1.57
N CYS A 38 1.07 7.37 1.29
CA CYS A 38 1.86 7.69 0.10
C CYS A 38 3.08 8.53 0.52
N ARG A 39 3.99 7.98 1.31
CA ARG A 39 5.18 8.71 1.77
C ARG A 39 6.38 7.80 2.08
N TYR A 40 7.57 8.34 1.80
CA TYR A 40 8.91 7.96 2.28
C TYR A 40 8.97 7.05 3.53
N HIS A 41 9.84 6.04 3.46
CA HIS A 41 10.75 5.70 4.56
C HIS A 41 12.09 6.39 4.23
N TYR A 42 12.63 7.19 5.16
CA TYR A 42 13.96 7.81 5.01
C TYR A 42 15.06 6.80 4.70
#